data_AF-A0A7S3HKI5-F1
#
_entry.id   AF-A0A7S3HKI5-F1
#
_cell.length_a   1.000
_cell.length_b   1.000
_cell.length_c   1.000
_cell.angle_alpha   90.00
_cell.angle_beta   90.00
_cell.angle_gamma   90.00
#
_symmetry.space_group_name_H-M   'P 1'
#
loop_
_entity.id
_entity.type
_entity.pdbx_description
1 polymer ?
#
loop_
_entity_poly.entity_id
_entity_poly.type
_entity_poly.pdbx_seq_one_letter_code
_entity_poly.pdbx_strand_id
1 'polypeptide(L)'
;SRQLQPPQSLGSSRVLGSAPPRLVAAMGDSFSRTASSCWDPEGTASLVRRKKAQRAAINQYTELLNRLEQCQGGQDRDGVLSEIKRADREMMAKQEGKFWAGLQDHADWPPLREKRSRLQVQP
;
A
#
# COMPACT_ATOMS: atom_id res chain seq x y z
N SER A 1 69.57 -6.86 -13.56
CA SER A 1 70.06 -5.62 -12.92
C SER A 1 68.95 -4.59 -12.95
N ARG A 2 68.35 -4.27 -11.80
CA ARG A 2 68.57 -3.01 -11.06
C ARG A 2 68.19 -1.77 -11.91
N GLN A 3 67.41 -0.80 -11.46
CA GLN A 3 66.61 -0.58 -10.25
C GLN A 3 65.99 0.84 -10.41
N LEU A 4 65.10 1.22 -9.48
CA LEU A 4 64.72 2.60 -9.08
C LEU A 4 63.38 3.17 -9.58
N GLN A 5 62.41 3.17 -8.65
CA GLN A 5 61.38 4.22 -8.49
C GLN A 5 61.99 5.47 -7.79
N PRO A 6 61.18 6.43 -7.27
CA PRO A 6 60.59 7.66 -7.84
C PRO A 6 61.30 8.92 -7.24
N PRO A 7 60.81 10.21 -7.24
CA PRO A 7 59.69 10.63 -6.36
C PRO A 7 58.94 12.00 -6.67
N GLN A 8 57.82 12.24 -5.95
CA GLN A 8 57.24 13.51 -5.38
C GLN A 8 56.60 14.60 -6.31
N SER A 9 55.30 14.93 -6.16
CA SER A 9 54.67 16.00 -5.33
C SER A 9 54.80 17.42 -5.96
N LEU A 10 53.76 18.25 -6.19
CA LEU A 10 52.92 18.99 -5.24
C LEU A 10 51.92 19.89 -6.02
N GLY A 11 50.77 20.20 -5.40
CA GLY A 11 49.86 21.31 -5.77
C GLY A 11 48.40 20.85 -5.80
N SER A 12 47.66 20.76 -4.69
CA SER A 12 47.27 21.82 -3.75
C SER A 12 46.68 23.06 -4.43
N SER A 13 45.38 23.02 -4.69
CA SER A 13 44.55 24.22 -4.54
C SER A 13 43.30 23.88 -3.74
N ARG A 14 43.25 24.55 -2.60
CA ARG A 14 42.24 24.50 -1.56
C ARG A 14 40.97 25.17 -2.08
N VAL A 15 39.82 24.53 -1.93
CA VAL A 15 38.57 25.25 -1.78
C VAL A 15 38.19 25.13 -0.32
N LEU A 16 38.46 26.22 0.41
CA LEU A 16 37.93 26.49 1.74
C LEU A 16 36.42 26.62 1.65
N GLY A 17 35.68 26.02 2.58
CA GLY A 17 34.29 26.44 2.78
C GLY A 17 33.39 25.51 3.60
N SER A 18 33.55 25.57 4.92
CA SER A 18 32.49 25.44 5.93
C SER A 18 31.75 24.09 6.09
N ALA A 19 32.13 23.39 7.16
CA ALA A 19 31.21 22.62 8.00
C ALA A 19 31.06 23.37 9.35
N PRO A 20 30.09 23.05 10.22
CA PRO A 20 28.69 22.68 10.02
C PRO A 20 27.75 23.52 10.95
N PRO A 21 26.44 23.59 10.72
CA PRO A 21 25.53 23.81 11.84
C PRO A 21 25.19 22.46 12.48
N ARG A 22 25.70 22.24 13.69
CA ARG A 22 25.09 21.32 14.66
C ARG A 22 23.68 21.83 14.96
N LEU A 23 22.68 21.30 14.26
CA LEU A 23 21.32 21.31 14.78
C LEU A 23 21.12 19.96 15.43
N VAL A 24 21.18 19.98 16.77
CA VAL A 24 20.55 19.02 17.65
C VAL A 24 19.05 19.10 17.34
N ALA A 25 18.63 18.51 16.23
CA ALA A 25 17.23 18.31 15.92
C ALA A 25 16.76 17.26 16.92
N ALA A 26 16.02 17.74 17.92
CA ALA A 26 15.42 16.95 18.97
C ALA A 26 14.92 15.61 18.41
N MET A 27 15.50 14.50 18.88
CA MET A 27 14.88 13.17 18.83
C MET A 27 13.67 13.15 19.79
N GLY A 28 12.74 14.11 19.64
CA GLY A 28 11.59 14.33 20.51
C GLY A 28 10.27 13.91 19.87
N ASP A 29 10.18 13.88 18.55
CA ASP A 29 8.91 13.55 17.87
C ASP A 29 8.64 12.04 17.73
N SER A 30 9.68 11.20 17.78
CA SER A 30 9.52 9.74 17.65
C SER A 30 8.95 9.09 18.92
N PHE A 31 9.14 9.70 20.10
CA PHE A 31 8.60 9.16 21.35
C PHE A 31 7.11 9.46 21.52
N SER A 32 6.61 10.57 20.99
CA SER A 32 5.19 10.94 21.14
C SER A 32 4.25 10.02 20.34
N ARG A 33 4.73 9.41 19.25
CA ARG A 33 3.99 8.35 18.51
C ARG A 33 4.14 6.96 19.14
N THR A 34 5.25 6.71 19.84
CA THR A 34 5.52 5.40 20.44
C THR A 34 4.76 5.23 21.76
N ALA A 35 4.58 6.29 22.56
CA ALA A 35 3.85 6.24 23.82
C ALA A 35 2.35 5.91 23.65
N SER A 36 1.72 6.38 22.57
CA SER A 36 0.31 6.04 22.27
C SER A 36 0.13 4.59 21.82
N SER A 37 1.20 3.92 21.38
CA SER A 37 1.18 2.53 20.93
C SER A 37 1.24 1.51 22.09
N CYS A 38 1.61 1.97 23.29
CA CYS A 38 1.69 1.12 24.49
C CYS A 38 0.40 1.08 25.32
N TRP A 39 -0.61 1.92 25.01
CA TRP A 39 -1.87 1.99 25.75
C TRP A 39 -3.09 1.42 25.01
N ASP A 40 -2.96 1.03 23.74
CA ASP A 40 -3.99 0.26 23.03
C ASP A 40 -3.41 -0.63 21.90
N PRO A 41 -2.64 -1.68 22.24
CA PRO A 41 -2.12 -2.63 21.27
C PRO A 41 -3.25 -3.42 20.57
N GLU A 42 -4.41 -3.53 21.21
CA GLU A 42 -5.57 -4.25 20.70
C GLU A 42 -6.29 -3.46 19.59
N GLY A 43 -6.51 -2.17 19.79
CA GLY A 43 -7.12 -1.26 18.82
C GLY A 43 -6.25 -1.06 17.58
N THR A 44 -4.94 -0.86 17.77
CA THR A 44 -4.00 -0.69 16.65
C THR A 44 -3.88 -1.97 15.81
N ALA A 45 -3.77 -3.13 16.45
CA ALA A 45 -3.70 -4.40 15.73
C ALA A 45 -5.01 -4.71 14.99
N SER A 46 -6.16 -4.38 15.58
CA SER A 46 -7.47 -4.52 14.93
C SER A 46 -7.63 -3.58 13.73
N LEU A 47 -7.12 -2.35 13.81
CA LEU A 47 -7.11 -1.39 12.71
C LEU A 47 -6.22 -1.85 11.55
N VAL A 48 -5.02 -2.37 11.84
CA VAL A 48 -4.13 -2.95 10.82
C VAL A 48 -4.76 -4.18 10.19
N ARG A 49 -5.36 -5.08 10.97
CA ARG A 49 -6.08 -6.26 10.44
C ARG A 49 -7.24 -5.85 9.54
N ARG A 50 -8.01 -4.83 9.90
CA ARG A 50 -9.10 -4.28 9.07
C ARG A 50 -8.56 -3.72 7.75
N LYS A 51 -7.54 -2.87 7.78
CA LYS A 51 -6.91 -2.32 6.57
C LYS A 51 -6.31 -3.41 5.68
N LYS A 52 -5.68 -4.43 6.27
CA LYS A 52 -5.16 -5.59 5.53
C LYS A 52 -6.29 -6.39 4.88
N ALA A 53 -7.39 -6.62 5.59
CA ALA A 53 -8.56 -7.28 5.05
C ALA A 53 -9.22 -6.49 3.91
N GLN A 54 -9.25 -5.16 4.01
CA GLN A 54 -9.73 -4.28 2.92
C GLN A 54 -8.85 -4.40 1.68
N ARG A 55 -7.52 -4.35 1.83
CA ARG A 55 -6.59 -4.58 0.70
C ARG A 55 -6.74 -5.97 0.09
N ALA A 56 -6.92 -7.00 0.91
CA ALA A 56 -7.17 -8.35 0.40
C ALA A 56 -8.47 -8.44 -0.41
N ALA A 57 -9.54 -7.80 0.06
CA ALA A 57 -10.80 -7.71 -0.69
C ALA A 57 -10.63 -6.96 -2.01
N ILE A 58 -9.91 -5.83 -2.02
CA ILE A 58 -9.58 -5.06 -3.25
C ILE A 58 -8.82 -5.93 -4.25
N ASN A 59 -7.81 -6.68 -3.80
CA ASN A 59 -7.06 -7.58 -4.67
C ASN A 59 -7.97 -8.66 -5.26
N GLN A 60 -8.83 -9.27 -4.44
CA GLN A 60 -9.82 -10.25 -4.91
C GLN A 60 -10.75 -9.66 -5.97
N TYR A 61 -11.30 -8.45 -5.76
CA TYR A 61 -12.12 -7.78 -6.78
C TYR A 61 -11.33 -7.45 -8.04
N THR A 62 -10.08 -7.01 -7.91
CA THR A 62 -9.20 -6.73 -9.04
C THR A 62 -9.00 -7.98 -9.89
N GLU A 63 -8.71 -9.11 -9.26
CA GLU A 63 -8.56 -10.40 -9.95
C GLU A 63 -9.86 -10.83 -10.66
N LEU A 64 -11.00 -10.76 -9.97
CA LEU A 64 -12.30 -11.13 -10.54
C LEU A 64 -12.68 -10.24 -11.73
N LEU A 65 -12.47 -8.92 -11.63
CA LEU A 65 -12.77 -8.00 -12.73
C LEU A 65 -11.81 -8.17 -13.91
N ASN A 66 -10.53 -8.42 -13.65
CA ASN A 66 -9.58 -8.74 -14.72
C ASN A 66 -9.92 -10.07 -15.41
N ARG A 67 -10.36 -11.09 -14.67
CA ARG A 67 -10.89 -12.34 -15.25
C ARG A 67 -12.12 -12.07 -16.10
N LEU A 68 -13.06 -11.25 -15.61
CA LEU A 68 -14.26 -10.87 -16.35
C LEU A 68 -13.94 -10.12 -17.66
N GLU A 69 -12.87 -9.32 -17.67
CA GLU A 69 -12.36 -8.64 -18.88
C GLU A 69 -11.72 -9.61 -19.88
N GLN A 70 -11.08 -10.67 -19.39
CA GLN A 70 -10.45 -11.69 -20.23
C GLN A 70 -11.46 -12.70 -20.79
N CYS A 71 -12.63 -12.86 -20.16
CA CYS A 71 -13.72 -13.68 -20.67
C CYS A 71 -14.30 -13.07 -21.97
N GLN A 72 -14.06 -13.73 -23.11
CA GLN A 72 -14.58 -13.31 -24.42
C GLN A 72 -16.07 -13.64 -24.66
N GLY A 73 -16.78 -14.15 -23.65
CA GLY A 73 -18.21 -14.44 -23.66
C GLY A 73 -18.54 -15.89 -23.29
N GLY A 74 -19.82 -16.15 -23.02
CA GLY A 74 -20.33 -17.49 -22.67
C GLY A 74 -20.34 -17.82 -21.18
N GLN A 75 -20.26 -19.12 -20.87
CA GLN A 75 -20.45 -19.72 -19.54
C GLN A 75 -19.44 -19.24 -18.47
N ASP A 76 -18.20 -18.94 -18.89
CA ASP A 76 -17.16 -18.44 -17.97
C ASP A 76 -17.48 -17.04 -17.44
N ARG A 77 -18.10 -16.18 -18.26
CA ARG A 77 -18.49 -14.83 -17.85
C ARG A 77 -19.55 -14.90 -16.74
N ASP A 78 -20.54 -15.76 -16.91
CA ASP A 78 -21.62 -15.94 -15.92
C ASP A 78 -21.11 -16.55 -14.60
N GLY A 79 -20.12 -17.44 -14.69
CA GLY A 79 -19.40 -17.97 -13.52
C GLY A 79 -18.69 -16.87 -12.73
N VAL A 80 -17.88 -16.05 -13.41
CA VAL A 80 -17.16 -14.93 -12.77
C VAL A 80 -18.13 -13.88 -12.20
N LEU A 81 -19.23 -13.57 -12.89
CA LEU A 81 -20.28 -12.68 -12.36
C LEU A 81 -20.91 -13.23 -11.08
N SER A 82 -21.14 -14.55 -11.03
CA SER A 82 -21.69 -15.21 -9.85
C SER A 82 -20.71 -15.17 -8.68
N GLU A 83 -19.40 -15.31 -8.94
CA GLU A 83 -18.35 -15.16 -7.93
C GLU A 83 -18.29 -13.72 -7.40
N ILE A 84 -18.40 -12.71 -8.26
CA ILE A 84 -18.44 -11.30 -7.82
C ILE A 84 -19.64 -11.04 -6.92
N LYS A 85 -20.84 -11.51 -7.29
CA LYS A 85 -22.04 -11.40 -6.46
C LYS A 85 -21.93 -12.15 -5.14
N ARG A 86 -21.19 -13.26 -5.10
CA ARG A 86 -20.90 -13.97 -3.84
C ARG A 86 -19.97 -13.15 -2.96
N ALA A 87 -18.89 -12.61 -3.53
CA ALA A 87 -17.97 -11.73 -2.83
C ALA A 87 -18.68 -10.49 -2.27
N ASP A 88 -19.57 -9.85 -3.04
CA ASP A 88 -20.37 -8.71 -2.58
C ASP A 88 -21.22 -9.06 -1.35
N ARG A 89 -21.95 -10.18 -1.40
CA ARG A 89 -22.75 -10.66 -0.25
C ARG A 89 -21.88 -10.94 0.97
N GLU A 90 -20.73 -11.58 0.78
CA GLU A 90 -19.78 -11.85 1.86
C GLU A 90 -19.22 -10.56 2.48
N MET A 91 -18.89 -9.55 1.67
CA MET A 91 -18.34 -8.28 2.17
C MET A 91 -19.41 -7.40 2.83
N MET A 92 -20.66 -7.44 2.35
CA MET A 92 -21.80 -6.77 3.00
C MET A 92 -22.20 -7.45 4.33
N ALA A 93 -22.10 -8.78 4.42
CA ALA A 93 -22.40 -9.49 5.66
C ALA A 93 -21.30 -9.32 6.73
N LYS A 94 -20.05 -9.04 6.33
CA LYS A 94 -18.93 -8.86 7.25
C LYS A 94 -19.12 -7.63 8.14
N GLN A 95 -18.89 -7.81 9.43
CA GLN A 95 -18.93 -6.75 10.45
C GLN A 95 -20.22 -5.92 10.38
N GLU A 96 -21.37 -6.57 10.17
CA GLU A 96 -22.69 -5.91 10.10
C GLU A 96 -22.77 -4.82 9.01
N GLY A 97 -22.06 -5.01 7.89
CA GLY A 97 -22.00 -4.03 6.79
C GLY A 97 -21.01 -2.88 7.00
N LYS A 98 -20.42 -2.73 8.19
CA LYS A 98 -19.41 -1.69 8.47
C LYS A 98 -18.13 -1.91 7.66
N PHE A 99 -17.81 -3.17 7.35
CA PHE A 99 -16.66 -3.49 6.50
C PHE A 99 -16.85 -2.97 5.08
N TRP A 100 -18.06 -3.12 4.52
CA TRP A 100 -18.40 -2.66 3.18
C TRP A 100 -18.33 -1.13 3.06
N ALA A 101 -18.91 -0.40 4.03
CA ALA A 101 -18.80 1.05 4.07
C ALA A 101 -17.32 1.51 4.08
N GLY A 102 -16.51 0.93 4.99
CA GLY A 102 -15.09 1.26 5.04
C GLY A 102 -14.28 0.81 3.82
N LEU A 103 -14.75 -0.18 3.06
CA LEU A 103 -14.13 -0.59 1.79
C LEU A 103 -14.38 0.46 0.70
N GLN A 104 -15.59 1.02 0.66
CA GLN A 104 -15.95 2.05 -0.33
C GLN A 104 -15.13 3.34 -0.15
N ASP A 105 -14.77 3.66 1.09
CA ASP A 105 -13.93 4.81 1.44
C ASP A 105 -12.43 4.58 1.16
N HIS A 106 -12.03 3.37 0.78
CA HIS A 106 -10.62 3.06 0.51
C HIS A 106 -10.16 3.72 -0.80
N ALA A 107 -8.93 4.28 -0.80
CA ALA A 107 -8.38 5.02 -1.94
C ALA A 107 -8.34 4.24 -3.27
N ASP A 108 -8.19 2.92 -3.19
CA ASP A 108 -8.14 2.02 -4.35
C ASP A 108 -9.53 1.52 -4.80
N TRP A 109 -10.61 1.89 -4.11
CA TRP A 109 -11.97 1.50 -4.49
C TRP A 109 -12.55 2.26 -5.70
N PRO A 110 -12.39 3.60 -5.82
CA PRO A 110 -12.87 4.35 -6.99
C PRO A 110 -12.50 3.76 -8.36
N PRO A 111 -11.25 3.35 -8.64
CA PRO A 111 -10.91 2.75 -9.93
C PRO A 111 -11.59 1.38 -10.15
N LEU A 112 -11.80 0.60 -9.08
CA LEU A 112 -12.56 -0.66 -9.18
C LEU A 112 -14.04 -0.41 -9.46
N ARG A 113 -14.63 0.61 -8.83
CA ARG A 113 -16.03 1.01 -9.08
C ARG A 113 -16.24 1.42 -10.54
N GLU A 114 -15.30 2.15 -11.12
CA GLU A 114 -15.35 2.52 -12.53
C GLU A 114 -15.28 1.28 -13.44
N LYS A 115 -14.34 0.36 -13.16
CA LYS A 115 -14.26 -0.93 -13.87
C LYS A 115 -15.56 -1.75 -13.77
N ARG A 116 -16.16 -1.82 -12.57
CA ARG A 116 -17.45 -2.50 -12.36
C ARG A 116 -18.56 -1.86 -13.19
N SER A 117 -18.61 -0.54 -13.24
CA SER A 117 -19.60 0.21 -14.03
C SER A 117 -19.43 -0.05 -15.53
N ARG A 118 -18.19 -0.04 -16.03
CA ARG A 118 -17.86 -0.37 -17.43
C ARG A 118 -18.29 -1.78 -17.81
N LEU A 119 -18.15 -2.73 -16.89
CA LEU A 119 -18.52 -4.13 -17.09
C LEU A 119 -19.99 -4.42 -16.76
N GLN A 120 -20.78 -3.38 -16.44
CA GLN A 120 -22.20 -3.45 -16.07
C GLN A 120 -22.48 -4.40 -14.88
N VAL A 121 -21.54 -4.48 -13.94
CA VAL A 121 -21.64 -5.30 -12.74
C VAL A 121 -22.29 -4.46 -11.62
N GLN A 122 -23.59 -4.64 -11.42
CA GLN A 122 -24.29 -4.07 -10.26
C GLN A 122 -24.06 -4.92 -9.00
N PRO A 123 -23.97 -4.30 -7.81
CA PRO A 123 -23.99 -5.01 -6.53
C PRO A 123 -25.33 -5.72 -6.29
#